data_AF-A0A6M1L3N4-F1
#
_entry.id   AF-A0A6M1L3N4-F1
#
_cell.length_a   1.000
_cell.length_b   1.000
_cell.length_c   1.000
_cell.angle_alpha   90.00
_cell.angle_beta   90.00
_cell.angle_gamma   90.00
#
_symmetry.space_group_name_H-M   'P 1'
#
loop_
_entity.id
_entity.type
_entity.pdbx_description
1 polymer ?
#
loop_
_entity_poly.entity_id
_entity_poly.type
_entity_poly.pdbx_seq_one_letter_code
_entity_poly.pdbx_strand_id
1 'polypeptide(L)'
;MGCEAWREVLSAQLDGEATPHEQLVLRAHLAACTGCQQWLARAVEITRRVRMSGTGVSSRPNRHRPRPTRRGRRVGDRGLSTRKDLRRP
;
A
#
# COMPACT_ATOMS: atom_id res chain seq x y z
N MET A 1 22.89 -5.19 26.25
CA MET A 1 22.37 -4.24 25.24
C MET A 1 22.97 -4.62 23.91
N GLY A 2 22.16 -5.17 23.02
CA GLY A 2 22.64 -5.95 21.88
C GLY A 2 22.91 -5.13 20.63
N CYS A 3 23.25 -5.85 19.56
CA CYS A 3 23.41 -5.31 18.20
C CYS A 3 22.13 -4.61 17.67
N GLU A 4 21.00 -4.69 18.36
CA GLU A 4 19.71 -4.12 17.95
C GLU A 4 19.75 -2.58 17.90
N ALA A 5 20.27 -1.92 18.93
CA ALA A 5 20.43 -0.45 18.91
C ALA A 5 21.34 0.00 17.76
N TRP A 6 22.36 -0.80 17.42
CA TRP A 6 23.22 -0.53 16.27
C TRP A 6 22.50 -0.73 14.93
N ARG A 7 21.56 -1.67 14.84
CA ARG A 7 20.73 -1.85 13.64
C ARG A 7 19.78 -0.69 13.42
N GLU A 8 19.25 -0.09 14.48
CA GLU A 8 18.44 1.15 14.37
C GLU A 8 19.26 2.28 13.76
N VAL A 9 20.46 2.55 14.31
CA VAL A 9 21.37 3.58 13.77
C VAL A 9 21.81 3.26 12.34
N LEU A 10 22.08 1.98 12.02
CA LEU A 10 22.39 1.57 10.65
C LEU A 10 21.20 1.79 9.70
N SER A 11 19.97 1.57 10.16
CA SER A 11 18.77 1.89 9.36
C SER A 11 18.69 3.39 9.09
N ALA A 12 18.83 4.22 10.12
CA ALA A 12 18.85 5.68 9.97
C ALA A 12 19.95 6.13 9.00
N GLN A 13 21.12 5.48 8.99
CA GLN A 13 22.18 5.77 8.02
C GLN A 13 21.73 5.46 6.58
N LEU A 14 21.05 4.33 6.35
CA LEU A 14 20.57 3.94 5.01
C LEU A 14 19.51 4.90 4.45
N ASP A 15 18.72 5.49 5.34
CA ASP A 15 17.69 6.48 5.01
C ASP A 15 18.24 7.92 4.95
N GLY A 16 19.48 8.14 5.38
CA GLY A 16 20.13 9.46 5.39
C GLY A 16 19.78 10.33 6.60
N GLU A 17 19.18 9.73 7.64
CA GLU A 17 18.73 10.39 8.87
C GLU A 17 19.77 10.33 10.00
N ALA A 18 20.82 9.50 9.87
CA ALA A 18 21.87 9.39 10.90
C ALA A 18 22.76 10.65 10.97
N THR A 19 22.99 11.12 12.19
CA THR A 19 23.87 12.25 12.48
C THR A 19 25.35 11.91 12.23
N PRO A 20 26.23 12.91 12.00
CA PRO A 20 27.66 12.68 11.86
C PRO A 20 28.31 11.98 13.07
N HIS A 21 27.81 12.29 14.28
CA HIS A 21 28.28 11.67 15.52
C HIS A 21 27.93 10.17 15.54
N GLU A 22 26.67 9.82 15.25
CA GLU A 22 26.21 8.42 15.17
C GLU A 22 26.99 7.62 14.13
N GLN A 23 27.28 8.21 12.97
CA GLN A 23 28.08 7.55 11.95
C GLN A 23 29.52 7.26 12.42
N LEU A 24 30.10 8.12 13.25
CA LEU A 24 31.45 7.94 13.77
C LEU A 24 31.52 6.78 14.77
N VAL A 25 30.60 6.74 15.74
CA VAL A 25 30.53 5.62 16.71
C VAL A 25 30.14 4.30 16.03
N LEU A 26 29.30 4.36 15.00
CA LEU A 26 28.90 3.19 14.23
C LEU A 26 30.08 2.55 13.49
N ARG A 27 30.99 3.35 12.92
CA ARG A 27 32.21 2.82 12.28
C ARG A 27 33.07 2.02 13.26
N ALA A 28 33.21 2.47 14.49
CA ALA A 28 33.95 1.76 15.52
C ALA A 28 33.28 0.41 15.86
N HIS A 29 31.94 0.38 15.96
CA HIS A 29 31.20 -0.85 16.18
C HIS A 29 31.34 -1.84 15.00
N LEU A 30 31.22 -1.34 13.76
CA LEU A 30 31.37 -2.16 12.57
C LEU A 30 32.76 -2.80 12.46
N ALA A 31 33.82 -2.14 12.94
CA ALA A 31 35.16 -2.74 12.98
C ALA A 31 35.24 -3.97 13.90
N ALA A 32 34.39 -4.04 14.94
CA ALA A 32 34.42 -5.09 15.95
C ALA A 32 33.30 -6.15 15.81
N CYS A 33 32.27 -5.90 14.99
CA CYS A 33 31.09 -6.78 14.90
C CYS A 33 30.78 -7.26 13.48
N THR A 34 31.19 -8.49 13.15
CA THR A 34 30.88 -9.14 11.87
C THR A 34 29.38 -9.34 11.65
N GLY A 35 28.59 -9.53 12.72
CA GLY A 35 27.13 -9.67 12.60
C GLY A 35 26.45 -8.40 12.07
N CYS A 36 26.88 -7.24 12.53
CA CYS A 36 26.39 -5.95 12.04
C CYS A 36 26.90 -5.63 10.63
N GLN A 37 28.13 -6.03 10.29
CA GLN A 37 28.64 -5.92 8.91
C GLN A 37 27.77 -6.73 7.93
N GLN A 38 27.46 -7.98 8.26
CA GLN A 38 26.62 -8.84 7.41
C GLN A 38 25.19 -8.31 7.30
N TRP A 39 24.63 -7.82 8.41
CA TRP A 39 23.32 -7.20 8.41
C TRP A 39 23.27 -5.98 7.49
N LEU A 40 24.26 -5.09 7.59
CA LEU A 40 24.35 -3.88 6.76
C LEU A 40 24.44 -4.23 5.28
N ALA A 41 25.28 -5.21 4.91
CA ALA A 41 25.41 -5.64 3.52
C ALA A 41 24.07 -6.11 2.92
N ARG A 42 23.30 -6.91 3.68
CA ARG A 42 21.96 -7.35 3.25
C ARG A 42 20.97 -6.20 3.18
N ALA A 43 20.99 -5.29 4.15
CA ALA A 43 20.10 -4.14 4.19
C ALA A 43 20.34 -3.19 3.01
N VAL A 44 21.60 -2.88 2.67
CA VAL A 44 21.97 -2.10 1.48
C VAL A 44 21.42 -2.74 0.20
N GLU A 45 21.57 -4.06 0.06
CA GLU A 45 21.06 -4.79 -1.11
C GLU A 45 19.54 -4.70 -1.24
N ILE A 46 18.80 -4.94 -0.15
CA ILE A 46 17.33 -4.85 -0.13
C ILE A 46 16.88 -3.42 -0.44
N THR A 47 17.43 -2.42 0.26
CA THR A 47 17.06 -1.00 0.07
C THR A 47 17.34 -0.54 -1.36
N ARG A 48 18.47 -0.96 -1.95
CA ARG A 48 18.77 -0.68 -3.36
C ARG A 48 17.74 -1.34 -4.28
N ARG A 49 17.41 -2.62 -4.07
CA ARG A 49 16.40 -3.31 -4.89
C ARG A 49 15.05 -2.61 -4.80
N VAL A 50 14.57 -2.27 -3.61
CA VAL A 50 13.29 -1.58 -3.39
C VAL A 50 13.27 -0.21 -4.10
N ARG A 51 14.32 0.60 -3.97
CA ARG A 51 14.42 1.91 -4.63
C ARG A 51 14.45 1.80 -6.15
N MET A 52 15.17 0.80 -6.69
CA MET A 52 15.28 0.58 -8.14
C MET A 52 14.04 -0.06 -8.74
N SER A 53 13.35 -0.91 -7.98
CA SER A 53 12.10 -1.56 -8.42
C SER A 53 10.93 -0.60 -8.49
N GLY A 54 11.09 0.63 -7.98
CA GLY A 54 10.29 1.79 -8.35
C GLY A 54 8.84 1.46 -8.64
N THR A 55 8.16 0.78 -7.71
CA THR A 55 6.72 0.61 -7.85
C THR A 55 6.17 1.99 -7.59
N GLY A 56 5.93 2.74 -8.66
CA GLY A 56 4.89 3.74 -8.66
C GLY A 56 3.66 3.05 -8.12
N VAL A 57 3.43 3.14 -6.80
CA VAL A 57 2.11 3.04 -6.26
C VAL A 57 1.42 4.24 -6.88
N SER A 58 0.91 4.02 -8.09
CA SER A 58 -0.20 4.80 -8.58
C SER A 58 -1.25 4.52 -7.53
N SER A 59 -1.34 5.40 -6.54
CA SER A 59 -2.43 5.45 -5.57
C SER A 59 -3.68 5.65 -6.41
N ARG A 60 -4.15 4.58 -7.07
CA ARG A 60 -5.45 4.52 -7.68
C ARG A 60 -6.35 4.66 -6.46
N PRO A 61 -7.08 5.77 -6.30
CA PRO A 61 -7.96 5.92 -5.16
C PRO A 61 -8.88 4.71 -5.17
N ASN A 62 -9.01 4.06 -4.02
CA ASN A 62 -9.88 2.92 -3.82
C ASN A 62 -11.31 3.33 -4.16
N ARG A 63 -11.70 3.21 -5.44
CA ARG A 63 -13.08 3.37 -5.86
C ARG A 63 -13.78 2.11 -5.41
N HIS A 64 -14.24 2.11 -4.16
CA HIS A 64 -15.26 1.17 -3.70
C HIS A 64 -16.40 1.23 -4.71
N ARG A 65 -16.49 0.23 -5.59
CA ARG A 65 -17.61 0.08 -6.50
C ARG A 65 -18.79 -0.37 -5.64
N PRO A 66 -19.83 0.46 -5.43
CA PRO A 66 -20.97 0.02 -4.64
C PRO A 66 -21.62 -1.20 -5.33
N ARG A 67 -22.02 -2.20 -4.54
CA ARG A 67 -22.83 -3.34 -5.02
C ARG A 67 -24.08 -2.77 -5.70
N PRO A 68 -24.43 -3.18 -6.93
CA PRO A 68 -25.72 -2.81 -7.49
C PRO A 68 -26.81 -3.47 -6.65
N THR A 69 -27.55 -2.67 -5.89
CA THR A 69 -28.74 -3.13 -5.20
C THR A 69 -29.79 -3.44 -6.27
N ARG A 70 -30.17 -4.72 -6.40
CA ARG A 70 -31.35 -5.11 -7.17
C ARG A 70 -32.59 -4.59 -6.45
N ARG A 71 -32.96 -3.32 -6.63
CA ARG A 71 -34.31 -2.83 -6.30
C ARG A 71 -34.78 -1.85 -7.34
N GLY A 72 -35.87 -2.23 -8.01
CA GLY A 72 -36.53 -1.43 -9.03
C GLY A 72 -37.04 -2.27 -10.20
N ARG A 73 -37.69 -3.41 -9.94
CA ARG A 73 -38.62 -3.98 -10.94
C ARG A 73 -39.70 -2.91 -11.14
N ARG A 74 -39.71 -2.29 -12.32
CA ARG A 74 -40.74 -1.32 -12.73
C ARG A 74 -42.11 -1.98 -12.55
N VAL A 75 -42.99 -1.40 -11.74
CA VAL A 75 -44.43 -1.57 -11.90
C VAL A 75 -44.77 -0.75 -13.14
N GLY A 76 -44.82 -1.42 -14.28
CA GLY A 76 -45.24 -0.81 -15.53
C GLY A 76 -46.70 -0.44 -15.45
N ASP A 77 -46.98 0.82 -15.79
CA ASP A 77 -48.24 1.33 -16.33
C ASP A 77 -49.07 0.24 -17.01
N ARG A 78 -50.22 -0.09 -16.41
CA ARG A 78 -51.32 -0.68 -17.18
C ARG A 78 -52.11 0.48 -17.78
N GLY A 79 -51.67 0.87 -18.96
CA GLY A 79 -52.32 1.86 -19.80
C GLY A 79 -53.76 1.47 -20.12
N LEU A 80 -54.59 2.51 -20.17
CA LEU A 80 -55.90 2.53 -20.79
C LEU A 80 -55.75 2.17 -22.28
N SER A 81 -56.55 1.23 -22.78
CA SER A 81 -56.97 1.12 -24.19
C SER A 81 -58.22 0.24 -24.22
N THR A 82 -59.42 0.83 -24.30
CA THR A 82 -60.21 1.23 -25.49
C THR A 82 -61.31 0.22 -25.84
N ARG A 83 -62.55 0.71 -25.66
CA ARG A 83 -63.72 0.67 -26.56
C ARG A 83 -64.20 -0.67 -27.18
N LYS A 84 -65.53 -0.79 -27.08
CA LYS A 84 -66.54 -1.02 -28.14
C LYS A 84 -67.12 -2.44 -28.29
N ASP A 85 -68.46 -2.47 -28.26
CA ASP A 85 -69.40 -3.46 -28.82
C ASP A 85 -69.45 -4.82 -28.09
N LEU A 86 -70.57 -5.50 -27.78
CA LEU A 86 -71.96 -5.51 -28.24
C LEU A 86 -72.87 -6.01 -27.10
N ARG A 87 -74.09 -5.47 -26.94
CA ARG A 87 -75.36 -6.23 -27.03
C ARG A 87 -76.60 -5.37 -26.74
N ARG A 88 -77.52 -5.44 -27.71
CA ARG A 88 -78.96 -5.11 -27.74
C ARG A 88 -79.66 -6.47 -28.03
N PRO A 89 -80.98 -6.69 -27.93
CA PRO A 89 -82.13 -5.82 -27.67
C PRO A 89 -82.70 -5.83 -26.26
#